data_AF-A0A7J7UYM4-F1
#
_entry.id   AF-A0A7J7UYM4-F1
#
_cell.length_a   1.000
_cell.length_b   1.000
_cell.length_c   1.000
_cell.angle_alpha   90.00
_cell.angle_beta   90.00
_cell.angle_gamma   90.00
#
_symmetry.space_group_name_H-M   'P 1'
#
loop_
_entity.id
_entity.type
_entity.pdbx_description
1 polymer ?
#
loop_
_entity_poly.entity_id
_entity_poly.type
_entity_poly.pdbx_seq_one_letter_code
_entity_poly.pdbx_strand_id
1 'polypeptide(L)'
;MDFVQKKFKCCGGEDYKDWSKNQYHDCNAPGPLACGVPYTCCIRNTTDVVNTMCGYRTIDKERLSVQNVIYVRGCTNAVLIWFMDNYTIMAGLLLGILLPQFLGVLLTFLYITRVEDIISEFSVTDGLLMSGAKASVEAAGTGCCMCYPS
;
A
#
# COMPACT_ATOMS: atom_id res chain seq x y z
N MET A 1 -8.44 -14.25 2.99
CA MET A 1 -9.15 -14.35 4.28
C MET A 1 -8.42 -15.27 5.27
N ASP A 2 -8.02 -16.45 4.82
CA ASP A 2 -7.33 -17.48 5.60
C ASP A 2 -6.11 -17.01 6.40
N PHE A 3 -5.23 -16.21 5.78
CA PHE A 3 -4.04 -15.67 6.46
C PHE A 3 -4.42 -14.79 7.64
N VAL A 4 -5.39 -13.88 7.46
CA VAL A 4 -5.85 -12.95 8.50
C VAL A 4 -6.43 -13.73 9.67
N GLN A 5 -7.31 -14.70 9.40
CA GLN A 5 -7.92 -15.54 10.44
C GLN A 5 -6.87 -16.32 11.24
N LYS A 6 -5.89 -16.91 10.55
CA LYS A 6 -4.77 -17.63 11.20
C LYS A 6 -3.85 -16.70 12.00
N LYS A 7 -3.50 -15.53 11.44
CA LYS A 7 -2.54 -14.60 12.03
C LYS A 7 -3.12 -13.87 13.25
N PHE A 8 -4.37 -13.43 13.16
CA PHE A 8 -5.04 -12.62 14.17
C PHE A 8 -6.01 -13.42 15.06
N LYS A 9 -6.07 -14.74 14.89
CA LYS A 9 -6.89 -15.65 15.72
C LYS A 9 -8.35 -15.18 15.82
N CYS A 10 -8.95 -14.99 14.66
CA CYS A 10 -10.29 -14.43 14.48
C CYS A 10 -11.08 -15.22 13.43
N CYS A 11 -12.39 -15.03 13.36
CA CYS A 11 -13.26 -15.64 12.36
C CYS A 11 -14.33 -14.67 11.88
N GLY A 12 -14.60 -14.69 10.57
CA GLY A 12 -15.52 -13.75 9.93
C GLY A 12 -14.99 -12.31 9.91
N GLY A 13 -15.84 -11.38 9.45
CA GLY A 13 -15.49 -9.95 9.41
C GLY A 13 -15.72 -9.32 10.77
N GLU A 14 -16.99 -9.27 11.18
CA GLU A 14 -17.45 -8.77 12.48
C GLU A 14 -17.76 -9.91 13.46
N ASP A 15 -18.31 -11.01 12.96
CA ASP A 15 -18.64 -12.20 13.74
C ASP A 15 -18.43 -13.48 12.93
N TYR A 16 -18.19 -14.61 13.60
CA TYR A 16 -18.02 -15.90 12.95
C TYR A 16 -19.26 -16.32 12.12
N LYS A 17 -20.45 -15.82 12.48
CA LYS A 17 -21.70 -16.05 11.73
C LYS A 17 -21.73 -15.37 10.37
N ASP A 18 -20.83 -14.44 10.06
CA ASP A 18 -20.74 -13.83 8.73
C ASP A 18 -20.53 -14.86 7.62
N TRP A 19 -19.98 -16.03 7.96
CA TRP A 19 -19.85 -17.16 7.04
C TRP A 19 -21.20 -17.71 6.54
N SER A 20 -22.31 -17.49 7.26
CA SER A 20 -23.65 -17.87 6.78
C SER A 20 -24.06 -17.18 5.48
N LYS A 21 -23.45 -16.03 5.15
CA LYS A 21 -23.69 -15.29 3.90
C LYS A 21 -22.90 -15.87 2.71
N ASN A 22 -21.99 -16.79 2.96
CA ASN A 22 -21.18 -17.42 1.92
C ASN A 22 -21.91 -18.64 1.36
N GLN A 23 -21.99 -18.75 0.03
CA GLN A 23 -22.72 -19.84 -0.65
C GLN A 23 -22.33 -21.29 -0.25
N TYR A 24 -21.12 -21.51 0.28
CA TYR A 24 -20.67 -22.84 0.70
C TYR A 24 -20.92 -23.12 2.19
N HIS A 25 -21.06 -22.07 2.98
CA HIS A 25 -21.17 -22.11 4.44
C HIS A 25 -22.56 -21.68 4.95
N ASP A 26 -23.41 -21.17 4.06
CA ASP A 26 -24.84 -21.00 4.29
C ASP A 26 -25.43 -22.30 4.85
N CYS A 27 -26.31 -22.18 5.84
CA CYS A 27 -26.94 -23.34 6.45
C CYS A 27 -27.90 -24.07 5.48
N ASN A 28 -28.36 -23.40 4.41
CA ASN A 28 -29.16 -23.98 3.35
C ASN A 28 -28.32 -24.55 2.20
N ALA A 29 -27.00 -24.39 2.23
CA ALA A 29 -26.12 -24.89 1.17
C ALA A 29 -26.10 -26.43 1.16
N PRO A 30 -25.98 -27.06 -0.02
CA PRO A 30 -25.71 -28.49 -0.09
C PRO A 30 -24.24 -28.77 0.27
N GLY A 31 -24.01 -29.79 1.10
CA GLY A 31 -22.69 -30.33 1.37
C GLY A 31 -22.22 -30.22 2.82
N PRO A 32 -21.03 -30.78 3.13
CA PRO A 32 -20.55 -30.92 4.51
C PRO A 32 -20.04 -29.61 5.11
N LEU A 33 -19.91 -28.54 4.34
CA LEU A 33 -19.42 -27.23 4.82
C LEU A 33 -20.54 -26.29 5.25
N ALA A 34 -21.80 -26.67 4.98
CA ALA A 34 -22.99 -25.91 5.31
C ALA A 34 -23.11 -25.68 6.81
N CYS A 35 -23.56 -24.48 7.18
CA CYS A 35 -23.70 -24.02 8.56
C CYS A 35 -22.40 -24.06 9.38
N GLY A 36 -21.26 -24.05 8.71
CA GLY A 36 -19.94 -24.15 9.31
C GLY A 36 -19.05 -22.96 9.01
N VAL A 37 -17.87 -22.97 9.61
CA VAL A 37 -16.79 -22.01 9.33
C VAL A 37 -15.58 -22.76 8.77
N PRO A 38 -14.71 -22.11 7.99
CA PRO A 38 -13.51 -22.76 7.48
C PRO A 38 -12.55 -23.13 8.61
N TYR A 39 -11.69 -24.13 8.34
CA TYR A 39 -10.68 -24.66 9.28
C TYR A 39 -9.65 -23.62 9.77
N THR A 40 -9.58 -22.46 9.12
CA THR A 40 -8.78 -21.30 9.53
C THR A 40 -9.29 -20.64 10.80
N CYS A 41 -10.60 -20.77 11.08
CA CYS A 41 -11.22 -20.30 12.31
C CYS A 41 -11.02 -21.25 13.51
N CYS A 42 -10.49 -22.46 13.27
CA CYS A 42 -10.25 -23.44 14.33
C CYS A 42 -9.17 -22.98 15.30
N ILE A 43 -9.43 -23.17 16.60
CA ILE A 43 -8.42 -23.04 17.63
C ILE A 43 -7.42 -24.18 17.45
N ARG A 44 -6.15 -23.84 17.20
CA ARG A 44 -5.07 -24.82 17.07
C ARG A 44 -4.33 -24.94 18.39
N ASN A 45 -4.29 -26.16 18.93
CA ASN A 45 -3.33 -26.51 19.97
C ASN A 45 -2.00 -26.91 19.30
N THR A 46 -0.87 -26.44 19.82
CA THR A 46 0.44 -26.66 19.20
C THR A 46 0.93 -28.10 19.31
N THR A 47 0.26 -28.93 20.11
CA THR A 47 0.62 -30.33 20.38
C THR A 47 -0.18 -31.36 19.59
N ASP A 48 -1.29 -30.97 18.94
CA ASP A 48 -2.27 -31.93 18.38
C ASP A 48 -2.43 -31.82 16.86
N VAL A 49 -2.84 -32.93 16.24
CA VAL A 49 -3.25 -32.98 14.82
C VAL A 49 -4.42 -32.03 14.60
N VAL A 50 -4.29 -31.12 13.64
CA VAL A 50 -5.31 -30.12 13.34
C VAL A 50 -6.58 -30.80 12.83
N ASN A 51 -7.67 -30.73 13.62
CA ASN A 51 -8.99 -31.15 13.16
C ASN A 51 -9.52 -30.15 12.12
N THR A 52 -9.48 -30.54 10.85
CA THR A 52 -9.99 -29.72 9.74
C THR A 52 -11.52 -29.61 9.71
N MET A 53 -12.23 -30.47 10.44
CA MET A 53 -13.70 -30.47 10.57
C MET A 53 -14.19 -29.77 11.85
N CYS A 54 -13.33 -29.05 12.59
CA CYS A 54 -13.75 -28.39 13.83
C CYS A 54 -14.88 -27.35 13.61
N GLY A 55 -14.93 -26.75 12.42
CA GLY A 55 -15.88 -25.72 12.05
C GLY A 55 -17.23 -26.26 11.59
N TYR A 56 -17.45 -27.58 11.60
CA TYR A 56 -18.70 -28.19 11.17
C TYR A 56 -19.87 -27.85 12.09
N ARG A 57 -20.96 -27.32 11.52
CA ARG A 57 -22.18 -26.94 12.27
C ARG A 57 -21.83 -26.16 13.54
N THR A 58 -21.16 -25.04 13.35
CA THR A 58 -20.83 -24.12 14.44
C THR A 58 -21.69 -22.87 14.42
N ILE A 59 -22.27 -22.52 13.26
CA ILE A 59 -23.12 -21.33 13.10
C ILE A 59 -24.51 -21.54 13.75
N ASP A 60 -25.02 -22.77 13.74
CA ASP A 60 -26.26 -23.22 14.37
C ASP A 60 -26.16 -23.38 15.89
N LYS A 61 -24.94 -23.38 16.44
CA LYS A 61 -24.69 -23.56 17.87
C LYS A 61 -24.65 -22.21 18.62
N GLU A 62 -24.87 -22.29 19.92
CA GLU A 62 -24.74 -21.12 20.79
C GLU A 62 -23.26 -20.70 20.92
N ARG A 63 -23.01 -19.39 20.95
CA ARG A 63 -21.66 -18.80 21.01
C ARG A 63 -20.80 -19.38 22.14
N LEU A 64 -21.38 -19.60 23.32
CA LEU A 64 -20.70 -20.17 24.49
C LEU A 64 -20.21 -21.61 24.25
N SER A 65 -20.95 -22.39 23.46
CA SER A 65 -20.58 -23.77 23.15
C SER A 65 -19.45 -23.88 22.13
N VAL A 66 -19.29 -22.88 21.25
CA VAL A 66 -18.30 -22.89 20.17
C VAL A 66 -17.04 -22.07 20.46
N GLN A 67 -17.04 -21.23 21.50
CA GLN A 67 -15.91 -20.35 21.85
C GLN A 67 -14.60 -21.11 22.17
N ASN A 68 -14.70 -22.37 22.59
CA ASN A 68 -13.56 -23.23 22.90
C ASN A 68 -13.11 -24.09 21.71
N VAL A 69 -13.82 -24.03 20.58
CA VAL A 69 -13.52 -24.82 19.37
C VAL A 69 -13.04 -23.91 18.24
N ILE A 70 -13.66 -22.74 18.09
CA ILE A 70 -13.35 -21.75 17.05
C ILE A 70 -13.14 -20.36 17.65
N TYR A 71 -12.43 -19.51 16.94
CA TYR A 71 -12.35 -18.10 17.25
C TYR A 71 -13.69 -17.42 16.95
N VAL A 72 -14.44 -17.03 17.99
CA VAL A 72 -15.75 -16.36 17.85
C VAL A 72 -15.67 -14.85 17.65
N ARG A 73 -14.46 -14.28 17.64
CA ARG A 73 -14.21 -12.84 17.49
C ARG A 73 -14.06 -12.49 16.01
N GLY A 74 -14.70 -11.41 15.56
CA GLY A 74 -14.49 -10.84 14.23
C GLY A 74 -13.07 -10.35 13.97
N CYS A 75 -12.62 -10.49 12.72
CA CYS A 75 -11.28 -10.09 12.32
C CYS A 75 -11.07 -8.58 12.27
N THR A 76 -12.09 -7.77 11.97
CA THR A 76 -11.94 -6.30 11.93
C THR A 76 -11.48 -5.77 13.27
N ASN A 77 -12.16 -6.16 14.35
CA ASN A 77 -11.80 -5.75 15.70
C ASN A 77 -10.47 -6.38 16.16
N ALA A 78 -10.16 -7.62 15.76
CA ALA A 78 -8.88 -8.26 16.10
C ALA A 78 -7.68 -7.53 15.47
N VAL A 79 -7.81 -7.16 14.20
CA VAL A 79 -6.77 -6.42 13.45
C VAL A 79 -6.58 -5.02 14.02
N LEU A 80 -7.66 -4.31 14.37
CA LEU A 80 -7.57 -2.98 14.99
C LEU A 80 -6.84 -3.01 16.32
N ILE A 81 -7.17 -3.96 17.21
CA ILE A 81 -6.43 -4.11 18.48
C ILE A 81 -4.96 -4.41 18.22
N TRP A 82 -4.66 -5.32 17.29
CA TRP A 82 -3.27 -5.61 16.96
C TRP A 82 -2.50 -4.38 16.45
N PHE A 83 -3.14 -3.52 15.64
CA PHE A 83 -2.53 -2.27 15.19
C PHE A 83 -2.22 -1.32 16.35
N MET A 84 -3.15 -1.19 17.30
CA MET A 84 -2.94 -0.35 18.49
C MET A 84 -1.82 -0.91 19.38
N ASP A 85 -1.77 -2.23 19.56
CA ASP A 85 -0.72 -2.89 20.34
C ASP A 85 0.67 -2.78 19.68
N ASN A 86 0.71 -2.73 18.35
CA ASN A 86 1.95 -2.65 17.56
C ASN A 86 2.17 -1.26 16.95
N TYR A 87 1.61 -0.20 17.56
CA TYR A 87 1.62 1.13 16.99
C TYR A 87 3.05 1.64 16.71
N THR A 88 4.04 1.27 17.55
CA THR A 88 5.44 1.67 17.37
C THR A 88 6.01 1.17 16.05
N ILE A 89 5.73 -0.07 15.68
CA ILE A 89 6.18 -0.66 14.42
C ILE A 89 5.51 0.06 13.24
N MET A 90 4.21 0.34 13.36
CA MET A 90 3.45 1.04 12.35
C MET A 90 3.90 2.49 12.15
N ALA A 91 4.16 3.21 13.25
CA ALA A 91 4.69 4.55 13.22
C ALA A 91 6.08 4.57 12.58
N GLY A 92 6.94 3.60 12.91
CA GLY A 92 8.25 3.44 12.27
C GLY A 92 8.14 3.21 10.76
N LEU A 93 7.24 2.34 10.31
CA LEU A 93 7.00 2.10 8.88
C LEU A 93 6.48 3.36 8.18
N LEU A 94 5.53 4.06 8.79
CA LEU A 94 4.94 5.29 8.25
C LEU A 94 6.00 6.39 8.12
N LEU A 95 6.82 6.61 9.15
CA LEU A 95 7.93 7.56 9.10
C LEU A 95 8.99 7.13 8.08
N GLY A 96 9.29 5.83 8.00
CA GLY A 96 10.23 5.26 7.03
C GLY A 96 9.81 5.45 5.58
N ILE A 97 8.52 5.60 5.30
CA ILE A 97 8.00 5.92 3.96
C ILE A 97 7.92 7.44 3.76
N LEU A 98 7.40 8.18 4.74
CA LEU A 98 7.18 9.62 4.61
C LEU A 98 8.47 10.44 4.56
N LEU A 99 9.50 10.08 5.34
CA LEU A 99 10.75 10.83 5.40
C LEU A 99 11.51 10.79 4.06
N PRO A 100 11.77 9.63 3.42
CA PRO A 100 12.39 9.61 2.10
C PRO A 100 11.54 10.30 1.04
N GLN A 101 10.21 10.20 1.10
CA GLN A 101 9.32 10.86 0.15
C GLN A 101 9.46 12.39 0.24
N PHE A 102 9.44 12.93 1.47
CA PHE A 102 9.62 14.36 1.71
C PHE A 102 11.01 14.84 1.28
N LEU A 103 12.06 14.09 1.66
CA LEU A 103 13.43 14.41 1.26
C LEU A 103 13.62 14.36 -0.25
N GLY A 104 13.02 13.37 -0.93
CA GLY A 104 13.08 13.24 -2.38
C GLY A 104 12.44 14.43 -3.09
N VAL A 105 11.28 14.88 -2.61
CA VAL A 105 10.62 16.10 -3.13
C VAL A 105 11.51 17.32 -2.90
N LEU A 106 12.03 17.51 -1.69
CA LEU A 106 12.91 18.64 -1.35
C LEU A 106 14.17 18.69 -2.24
N LEU A 107 14.85 17.55 -2.40
CA LEU A 107 16.04 17.44 -3.23
C LEU A 107 15.73 17.71 -4.71
N THR A 108 14.58 17.24 -5.20
CA THR A 108 14.14 17.50 -6.58
C THR A 108 13.88 19.00 -6.79
N PHE A 109 13.21 19.67 -5.84
CA PHE A 109 13.01 21.12 -5.91
C PHE A 109 14.33 21.88 -5.90
N LEU A 110 15.27 21.53 -5.00
CA LEU A 110 16.60 22.15 -4.96
C LEU A 110 17.39 21.90 -6.24
N TYR A 111 17.25 20.73 -6.86
CA TYR A 111 17.91 20.43 -8.12
C TYR A 111 17.35 21.30 -9.26
N ILE A 112 16.03 21.42 -9.37
CA ILE A 112 15.39 22.24 -10.40
C ILE A 112 15.81 23.71 -10.28
N THR A 113 15.78 24.30 -9.08
CA THR A 113 16.18 25.70 -8.91
C THR A 113 17.63 25.95 -9.31
N ARG A 114 18.54 25.02 -9.02
CA ARG A 114 19.93 25.11 -9.45
C ARG A 114 20.10 24.98 -10.97
N VAL A 115 19.31 24.13 -11.61
CA VAL A 115 19.30 24.00 -13.07
C VAL A 115 18.78 25.29 -13.72
N GLU A 116 17.70 25.87 -13.18
CA GLU A 116 17.14 27.14 -13.67
C GLU A 116 18.14 28.30 -13.51
N ASP A 117 18.84 28.39 -12.39
CA ASP A 117 19.89 29.38 -12.16
C ASP A 117 21.00 29.28 -13.23
N ILE A 118 21.52 28.07 -13.49
CA ILE A 118 22.58 27.83 -14.49
C ILE A 118 22.11 28.19 -15.90
N ILE A 119 20.88 27.81 -16.27
CA ILE A 119 20.29 28.15 -17.58
C ILE A 119 20.17 29.67 -17.72
N SER A 120 19.78 30.37 -16.65
CA SER A 120 19.66 31.82 -16.67
C SER A 120 21.02 32.50 -16.90
N GLU A 121 22.09 32.05 -16.23
CA GLU A 121 23.44 32.58 -16.38
C GLU A 121 24.00 32.36 -17.79
N PHE A 122 23.80 31.16 -18.35
CA PHE A 122 24.18 30.86 -19.73
C PHE A 122 23.41 31.73 -20.73
N SER A 123 22.10 31.91 -20.54
CA SER A 123 21.26 32.74 -21.41
C SER A 123 21.67 34.22 -21.42
N VAL A 124 22.07 34.76 -20.26
CA VAL A 124 22.57 36.13 -20.14
C VAL A 124 23.92 36.26 -20.83
N THR A 125 24.82 35.30 -20.63
CA THR A 125 26.14 35.31 -21.26
C THR A 125 26.04 35.21 -22.79
N ASP A 126 25.20 34.32 -23.31
CA ASP A 126 24.94 34.18 -24.75
C ASP A 126 24.25 35.45 -25.32
N GLY A 127 23.31 36.03 -24.58
CA GLY A 127 22.69 37.32 -24.93
C GLY A 127 23.70 38.48 -24.97
N LEU A 128 24.65 38.53 -24.03
CA LEU A 128 25.74 39.52 -24.01
C LEU A 128 26.73 39.29 -25.14
N LEU A 129 27.10 38.04 -25.44
CA LEU A 129 27.96 37.71 -26.58
C LEU A 129 27.27 38.02 -27.91
N MET A 130 25.97 37.77 -28.04
CA MET A 130 25.19 38.14 -29.22
C MET A 130 25.02 39.66 -29.36
N SER A 131 24.90 40.38 -28.24
CA SER A 131 24.88 41.85 -28.22
C SER A 131 26.24 42.44 -28.60
N GLY A 132 27.33 41.86 -28.10
CA GLY A 132 28.71 42.20 -28.48
C GLY A 132 29.04 41.84 -29.94
N ALA A 133 28.47 40.75 -30.46
CA ALA A 133 28.54 40.39 -31.87
C ALA A 133 27.74 41.38 -32.73
N LYS A 134 26.55 41.82 -32.30
CA LYS A 134 25.82 42.89 -33.00
C LYS A 134 26.58 44.23 -32.98
N ALA A 135 27.16 44.60 -31.84
CA ALA A 135 27.94 45.83 -31.71
C ALA A 135 29.26 45.82 -32.51
N SER A 136 29.84 44.64 -32.76
CA SER A 136 31.06 44.50 -33.59
C SER A 136 30.77 44.25 -35.07
N VAL A 137 29.57 43.78 -35.44
CA VAL A 137 29.17 43.55 -36.84
C VAL A 137 28.63 44.82 -37.51
N GLU A 138 28.21 45.86 -36.78
CA GLU A 138 27.80 47.15 -37.38
C GLU A 138 28.96 48.10 -37.75
N ALA A 139 30.22 47.73 -37.49
CA ALA A 139 31.38 48.64 -37.69
C ALA A 139 32.31 48.30 -38.88
N ALA A 140 32.05 47.28 -39.69
CA ALA A 140 32.86 47.00 -40.88
C ALA A 140 32.00 46.55 -42.06
N GLY A 141 31.78 47.48 -43.00
CA GLY A 141 30.89 47.30 -44.13
C GLY A 141 31.37 46.33 -45.22
N THR A 142 30.39 46.01 -46.07
CA THR A 142 30.46 45.49 -47.45
C THR A 142 30.84 44.01 -47.64
N GLY A 143 29.87 43.22 -48.11
CA GLY A 143 30.14 41.96 -48.81
C GLY A 143 29.01 40.92 -48.72
N CYS A 144 28.28 40.73 -49.81
CA CYS A 144 27.35 39.61 -50.03
C CYS A 144 28.01 38.25 -49.72
N CYS A 145 27.24 37.29 -49.19
CA CYS A 145 27.06 35.96 -49.77
C CYS A 145 25.89 35.22 -49.10
N MET A 146 24.90 34.87 -49.92
CA MET A 146 23.95 33.77 -49.71
C MET A 146 24.71 32.44 -49.53
N CYS A 147 24.19 31.53 -48.69
CA CYS A 147 24.08 30.09 -48.95
C CYS A 147 23.40 29.34 -47.77
N TYR A 148 22.17 28.87 -48.02
CA TYR A 148 21.62 27.57 -47.58
C TYR A 148 21.87 26.58 -48.76
N PRO A 149 21.77 25.23 -48.72
CA PRO A 149 21.59 24.21 -47.66
C PRO A 149 22.67 23.10 -47.66
N SER A 150 22.60 22.16 -46.71
CA SER A 150 22.30 20.73 -46.96
C SER A 150 21.72 20.10 -45.71
#